data_AF-A0A525IYJ3-F1
#
_entry.id   AF-A0A525IYJ3-F1
#
_cell.length_a   1.000
_cell.length_b   1.000
_cell.length_c   1.000
_cell.angle_alpha   90.00
_cell.angle_beta   90.00
_cell.angle_gamma   90.00
#
_symmetry.space_group_name_H-M   'P 1'
#
loop_
_entity.id
_entity.type
_entity.pdbx_description
1 polymer ?
#
loop_
_entity_poly.entity_id
_entity_poly.type
_entity_poly.pdbx_seq_one_letter_code
_entity_poly.pdbx_strand_id
1 'polypeptide(L)'
;MNTDKVFPIFAAAFAVIYVLAVQYNWALFTYHPKTGEWGWLGEPARNGPPMYWYGWLVTSTFGATAASLLSWPVVRRWPAQLWLGWLVPLVVMLIFVYLFRGFFVR
;
A
#
# COMPACT_ATOMS: atom_id res chain seq x y z
N MET A 1 -4.88 18.13 15.58
CA MET A 1 -4.25 16.82 15.38
C MET A 1 -2.78 17.06 15.10
N ASN A 2 -1.88 16.47 15.88
CA ASN A 2 -0.43 16.62 15.72
C ASN A 2 0.02 15.74 14.56
N THR A 3 0.32 16.38 13.41
CA THR A 3 0.63 15.71 12.14
C THR A 3 1.91 14.87 12.21
N ASP A 4 2.86 15.31 13.02
CA ASP A 4 4.13 14.64 13.38
C ASP A 4 3.94 13.23 13.97
N LYS A 5 2.81 12.96 14.61
CA LYS A 5 2.52 11.64 15.21
C LYS A 5 1.77 10.72 14.26
N VAL A 6 0.88 11.27 13.42
CA VAL A 6 0.01 10.49 12.54
C VAL A 6 0.65 10.18 11.19
N PHE A 7 1.48 11.06 10.64
CA PHE A 7 2.14 10.80 9.35
C PHE A 7 3.08 9.59 9.35
N PRO A 8 3.93 9.35 10.37
CA PRO A 8 4.75 8.14 10.41
C PRO A 8 3.91 6.86 10.47
N ILE A 9 2.76 6.91 11.15
CA ILE A 9 1.81 5.79 11.25
C ILE A 9 1.15 5.56 9.89
N PHE A 10 0.72 6.63 9.22
CA PHE A 10 0.19 6.55 7.85
C PHE A 10 1.22 5.92 6.91
N ALA A 11 2.47 6.40 6.91
CA ALA A 11 3.52 5.87 6.02
C ALA A 11 3.81 4.39 6.28
N ALA A 12 3.92 3.99 7.56
CA ALA A 12 4.11 2.61 7.95
C ALA A 12 2.90 1.72 7.55
N ALA A 13 1.69 2.15 7.88
CA ALA A 13 0.46 1.42 7.57
C ALA A 13 0.26 1.30 6.05
N PHE A 14 0.52 2.37 5.29
CA PHE A 14 0.46 2.36 3.83
C PHE A 14 1.39 1.30 3.26
N ALA A 15 2.66 1.30 3.68
CA ALA A 15 3.66 0.35 3.19
C ALA A 15 3.25 -1.10 3.49
N VAL A 16 2.79 -1.39 4.71
CA VAL A 16 2.33 -2.72 5.11
C VAL A 16 1.08 -3.15 4.33
N ILE A 17 0.06 -2.30 4.25
CA ILE A 17 -1.19 -2.60 3.54
C ILE A 17 -0.92 -2.78 2.05
N TYR A 18 0.02 -2.03 1.46
CA TYR A 18 0.39 -2.19 0.06
C TYR A 18 0.98 -3.57 -0.21
N VAL A 19 1.86 -4.08 0.66
CA VAL A 19 2.36 -5.47 0.55
C VAL A 19 1.20 -6.48 0.58
N LEU A 20 0.25 -6.31 1.51
CA LEU A 20 -0.91 -7.19 1.59
C LEU A 20 -1.79 -7.09 0.34
N ALA A 21 -2.00 -5.88 -0.17
CA ALA A 21 -2.77 -5.62 -1.38
C ALA A 21 -2.14 -6.29 -2.61
N VAL A 22 -0.81 -6.28 -2.73
CA VAL A 22 -0.10 -7.02 -3.79
C VAL A 22 -0.27 -8.53 -3.61
N GLN A 23 -0.05 -9.05 -2.41
CA GLN A 23 -0.05 -10.49 -2.13
C GLN A 23 -1.42 -11.15 -2.30
N TYR A 24 -2.49 -10.45 -1.91
CA TYR A 24 -3.85 -10.96 -1.97
C TYR A 24 -4.68 -10.34 -3.10
N ASN A 25 -4.06 -9.52 -3.95
CA ASN A 25 -4.70 -8.75 -5.01
C ASN A 25 -5.93 -7.95 -4.54
N TRP A 26 -5.79 -7.19 -3.45
CA TRP A 26 -6.85 -6.29 -2.97
C TRP A 26 -6.92 -4.99 -3.80
N ALA A 27 -7.01 -5.12 -5.11
CA ALA A 27 -7.25 -3.98 -5.99
C ALA A 27 -8.71 -3.55 -5.88
N LEU A 28 -8.97 -2.26 -5.63
CA LEU A 28 -10.34 -1.72 -5.71
C LEU A 28 -10.81 -1.50 -7.16
N PHE A 29 -9.86 -1.38 -8.08
CA PHE A 29 -10.09 -1.23 -9.49
C PHE A 29 -8.88 -1.74 -10.28
N THR A 30 -9.13 -2.15 -11.51
CA THR A 30 -8.14 -2.67 -12.44
C THR A 30 -8.11 -1.82 -13.69
N TYR A 31 -6.93 -1.41 -14.13
CA TYR A 31 -6.76 -0.70 -15.41
C TYR A 31 -6.29 -1.67 -16.50
N HIS A 32 -6.95 -1.66 -17.65
CA HIS A 32 -6.58 -2.46 -18.82
C HIS A 32 -5.89 -1.57 -19.86
N PRO A 33 -4.56 -1.43 -19.86
CA PRO A 33 -3.86 -0.42 -20.66
C PRO A 33 -4.01 -0.59 -22.17
N LYS A 34 -4.17 -1.83 -22.65
CA LYS A 34 -4.32 -2.09 -24.10
C LYS A 34 -5.68 -1.66 -24.65
N THR A 35 -6.73 -1.72 -23.84
CA THR A 35 -8.09 -1.29 -24.22
C THR A 35 -8.46 0.09 -23.69
N GLY A 36 -7.70 0.61 -22.71
CA GLY A 36 -7.98 1.88 -22.04
C GLY A 36 -9.13 1.81 -21.04
N GLU A 37 -9.59 0.60 -20.68
CA GLU A 37 -10.79 0.39 -19.86
C GLU A 37 -10.45 0.27 -18.37
N TRP A 38 -11.40 0.67 -17.54
CA TRP A 38 -11.37 0.45 -16.09
C TRP A 38 -12.36 -0.65 -15.71
N GLY A 39 -11.90 -1.56 -14.87
CA GLY A 39 -12.67 -2.61 -14.22
C GLY A 39 -12.77 -2.40 -12.72
N TRP A 40 -13.78 -3.01 -12.11
CA TRP A 40 -13.96 -2.97 -10.65
C TRP A 40 -13.26 -4.15 -9.99
N LEU A 41 -12.67 -3.90 -8.82
CA LEU A 41 -11.91 -4.91 -8.08
C LEU A 41 -10.75 -5.51 -8.89
N GLY A 42 -10.32 -6.72 -8.53
CA GLY A 42 -9.32 -7.49 -9.28
C GLY A 42 -9.96 -8.25 -10.45
N GLU A 43 -10.02 -7.62 -11.62
CA GLU A 43 -10.51 -8.29 -12.84
C GLU A 43 -9.40 -9.11 -13.52
N PRO A 44 -9.73 -10.25 -14.16
CA PRO A 44 -8.76 -11.03 -14.92
C PRO A 44 -8.27 -10.27 -16.16
N ALA A 45 -7.18 -10.76 -16.76
CA ALA A 45 -6.68 -10.23 -18.01
C ALA A 45 -7.76 -10.30 -19.11
N ARG A 46 -7.93 -9.19 -19.83
CA ARG A 46 -8.73 -9.12 -21.05
C ARG A 46 -7.76 -9.21 -22.25
N ASN A 47 -7.72 -8.18 -23.08
CA ASN A 47 -6.70 -8.03 -24.10
C ASN A 47 -5.41 -7.51 -23.45
N GLY A 48 -4.52 -8.39 -22.99
CA GLY A 48 -3.22 -8.02 -22.40
C GLY A 48 -3.20 -7.92 -20.87
N PRO A 49 -2.03 -7.61 -20.27
CA PRO A 49 -1.85 -7.66 -18.83
C PRO A 49 -2.63 -6.55 -18.11
N PRO A 50 -3.40 -6.88 -17.06
CA PRO A 50 -4.07 -5.90 -16.22
C PRO A 50 -3.07 -5.18 -15.31
N MET A 51 -3.34 -3.92 -15.01
CA MET A 51 -2.57 -3.08 -14.09
C MET A 51 -3.35 -2.87 -12.79
N TYR A 52 -3.04 -3.69 -11.79
CA TYR A 52 -3.70 -3.65 -10.47
C TYR A 52 -3.12 -2.59 -9.52
N TRP A 53 -1.91 -2.10 -9.79
CA TRP A 53 -1.17 -1.26 -8.84
C TRP A 53 -1.86 0.07 -8.51
N TYR A 54 -2.63 0.65 -9.45
CA TYR A 54 -3.45 1.82 -9.12
C TYR A 54 -4.52 1.48 -8.07
N GLY A 55 -5.21 0.34 -8.21
CA GLY A 55 -6.17 -0.13 -7.24
C GLY A 55 -5.53 -0.41 -5.88
N TRP A 56 -4.35 -1.02 -5.86
CA TRP A 56 -3.59 -1.27 -4.63
C TRP A 56 -3.18 0.02 -3.91
N LEU A 57 -2.77 1.06 -4.65
CA LEU A 57 -2.46 2.37 -4.07
C LEU A 57 -3.67 2.96 -3.35
N VAL A 58 -4.86 2.85 -3.94
CA VAL A 58 -6.08 3.41 -3.34
C VAL A 58 -6.52 2.59 -2.13
N THR A 59 -6.49 1.25 -2.19
CA THR A 59 -6.72 0.39 -1.03
C THR A 59 -5.80 0.75 0.13
N SER A 60 -4.51 0.92 -0.15
CA SER A 60 -3.49 1.26 0.84
C SER A 60 -3.69 2.65 1.41
N THR A 61 -4.07 3.62 0.58
CA THR A 61 -4.37 4.99 1.01
C THR A 61 -5.55 5.02 1.97
N PHE A 62 -6.65 4.36 1.64
CA PHE A 62 -7.82 4.32 2.52
C PHE A 62 -7.53 3.57 3.82
N GLY A 63 -6.92 2.39 3.72
CA GLY A 63 -6.57 1.59 4.90
C GLY A 63 -5.60 2.32 5.84
N ALA A 64 -4.57 2.97 5.29
CA ALA A 64 -3.61 3.74 6.06
C ALA A 64 -4.22 5.00 6.67
N THR A 65 -5.11 5.67 5.95
CA THR A 65 -5.86 6.83 6.47
C THR A 65 -6.72 6.40 7.66
N ALA A 66 -7.47 5.31 7.53
CA ALA A 66 -8.29 4.77 8.61
C ALA A 66 -7.42 4.38 9.82
N ALA A 67 -6.35 3.60 9.61
CA ALA A 67 -5.44 3.21 10.68
C ALA A 67 -4.82 4.41 11.40
N SER A 68 -4.36 5.41 10.64
CA SER A 68 -3.76 6.63 11.17
C SER A 68 -4.78 7.44 12.01
N LEU A 69 -6.00 7.64 11.51
CA LEU A 69 -7.04 8.36 12.23
C LEU A 69 -7.48 7.63 13.51
N LEU A 70 -7.66 6.30 13.43
CA LEU A 70 -8.04 5.47 14.57
C LEU A 70 -6.95 5.40 15.63
N SER A 71 -5.67 5.58 15.25
CA SER A 71 -4.55 5.60 16.20
C SER A 71 -4.49 6.86 17.06
N TRP A 72 -5.09 7.97 16.61
CA TRP A 72 -4.96 9.30 17.23
C TRP A 72 -5.21 9.34 18.75
N PRO A 73 -6.30 8.76 19.29
CA PRO A 73 -6.58 8.79 20.73
C PRO A 73 -5.49 8.12 21.57
N VAL A 74 -4.83 7.10 21.00
CA VAL A 74 -3.76 6.32 21.64
C VAL A 74 -2.44 7.10 21.61
N VAL A 75 -2.05 7.58 20.43
CA VAL A 75 -0.72 8.19 20.24
C VAL A 75 -0.64 9.64 20.70
N ARG A 76 -1.76 10.28 21.06
CA ARG A 76 -1.77 11.68 21.54
C ARG A 76 -0.80 11.89 22.72
N ARG A 77 -0.66 10.90 23.61
CA ARG A 77 0.20 10.96 24.81
C ARG A 77 1.62 10.44 24.59
N TRP A 78 1.91 9.85 23.43
CA TRP A 78 3.20 9.23 23.14
C TRP A 78 4.12 10.22 22.39
N PRO A 79 5.45 10.06 22.48
CA PRO A 79 6.37 10.80 21.61
C PRO A 79 6.16 10.41 20.14
N ALA A 80 6.48 11.32 19.23
CA ALA A 80 6.39 11.05 17.79
C ALA A 80 7.36 9.92 17.40
N GLN A 81 6.86 8.89 16.73
CA GLN A 81 7.63 7.72 16.31
C GLN A 81 8.12 7.90 14.87
N LEU A 82 8.95 8.92 14.64
CA LEU A 82 9.41 9.29 13.29
C LEU A 82 10.16 8.15 12.57
N TRP A 83 10.82 7.26 13.33
CA TRP A 83 11.54 6.11 12.80
C TRP A 83 10.63 5.12 12.06
N LEU A 84 9.33 5.02 12.42
CA LEU A 84 8.36 4.17 11.72
C LEU A 84 8.20 4.58 10.26
N GLY A 85 8.22 5.88 9.98
CA GLY A 85 8.08 6.42 8.62
C GLY A 85 9.26 6.09 7.70
N TRP A 86 10.37 5.58 8.24
CA TRP A 86 11.56 5.20 7.47
C TRP A 86 11.81 3.69 7.53
N LEU A 87 11.88 3.13 8.74
CA LEU A 87 12.23 1.72 8.93
C LEU A 87 11.21 0.80 8.26
N VAL A 88 9.91 1.09 8.39
CA VAL A 88 8.86 0.23 7.82
C VAL A 88 8.90 0.23 6.29
N PRO A 89 8.93 1.38 5.59
CA PRO A 89 9.12 1.39 4.13
C PRO A 89 10.40 0.67 3.67
N LEU A 90 11.52 0.84 4.38
CA LEU A 90 12.78 0.16 4.04
C LEU A 90 12.65 -1.37 4.14
N VAL A 91 12.05 -1.88 5.23
CA VAL A 91 11.76 -3.32 5.38
C VAL A 91 10.82 -3.81 4.29
N VAL A 92 9.78 -3.02 3.96
CA VAL A 92 8.85 -3.34 2.88
C VAL A 92 9.54 -3.39 1.52
N MET A 93 10.51 -2.52 1.24
CA MET A 93 11.30 -2.61 0.00
C MET A 93 12.08 -3.93 -0.08
N LEU A 94 12.68 -4.40 1.02
CA LEU A 94 13.33 -5.71 1.05
C LEU A 94 12.33 -6.85 0.78
N ILE A 95 11.10 -6.73 1.29
CA ILE A 95 10.02 -7.68 0.98
C ILE A 95 9.71 -7.66 -0.53
N PHE A 96 9.58 -6.48 -1.16
CA PHE A 96 9.32 -6.39 -2.60
C PHE A 96 10.45 -6.97 -3.45
N VAL A 97 11.71 -6.78 -3.06
CA VAL A 97 12.84 -7.44 -3.72
C VAL A 97 12.68 -8.96 -3.66
N TYR A 98 12.26 -9.51 -2.52
CA TYR A 98 12.00 -10.94 -2.38
C TYR A 98 10.77 -11.41 -3.18
N LEU A 99 9.66 -10.65 -3.17
CA LEU A 99 8.44 -10.97 -3.91
C LEU A 99 8.70 -10.98 -5.42
N PHE A 100 9.47 -10.00 -5.91
CA PHE A 100 9.84 -9.88 -7.32
C PHE A 100 11.17 -10.54 -7.67
N ARG A 101 11.74 -11.38 -6.80
CA ARG A 101 13.01 -12.08 -7.08
C ARG A 101 12.98 -12.85 -8.40
N GLY A 102 11.83 -13.40 -8.78
CA GLY A 102 11.65 -14.12 -10.03
C GLY A 102 11.80 -13.25 -11.28
N PHE A 103 11.63 -11.93 -11.17
CA PHE A 103 11.92 -10.99 -12.25
C PHE A 103 13.43 -10.70 -12.38
N PHE A 104 14.15 -10.67 -11.25
CA PHE A 104 15.57 -10.30 -11.21
C PHE A 104 16.54 -11.46 -11.45
N VAL A 105 16.11 -12.69 -11.18
CA VAL A 105 16.95 -13.90 -11.26
C VAL A 105 16.70 -14.70 -12.56
N ARG A 106 15.79 -14.23 -13.40
CA ARG A 106 15.56 -14.76 -14.75
C ARG A 106 16.30 -13.91 -15.77
#